data_AF-A0ABD5DWH5-F1
#
_entry.id   AF-A0ABD5DWH5-F1
#
_cell.length_a   1.000
_cell.length_b   1.000
_cell.length_c   1.000
_cell.angle_alpha   90.00
_cell.angle_beta   90.00
_cell.angle_gamma   90.00
#
_symmetry.space_group_name_H-M   'P 1'
#
loop_
_entity.id
_entity.type
_entity.pdbx_description
1 polymer ?
#
loop_
_entity_poly.entity_id
_entity_poly.type
_entity_poly.pdbx_seq_one_letter_code
_entity_poly.pdbx_strand_id
1 'polypeptide(L)'
;NGIVDFQSEQCIGCGYCIAGCPFDVPRLNPEDNRVYKCTLCVDRVTVGQEPACVKTCPTGAIHFGSKEDMKTLAGERVAELKTRGYD
;
A
#
# COMPACT_ATOMS: atom_id res chain seq x y z
N ASN A 1 3.75 2.31 12.34
CA ASN A 1 3.81 2.85 10.96
C ASN A 1 2.62 2.41 10.09
N GLY A 2 1.78 1.44 10.51
CA GLY A 2 0.55 1.09 9.79
C GLY A 2 0.71 0.04 8.68
N ILE A 3 1.91 -0.53 8.53
CA ILE A 3 2.16 -1.60 7.56
C ILE A 3 1.44 -2.87 8.02
N VAL A 4 0.70 -3.49 7.10
CA VAL A 4 0.20 -4.86 7.25
C VAL A 4 1.07 -5.73 6.35
N ASP A 5 1.64 -6.80 6.89
CA ASP A 5 2.51 -7.72 6.15
C ASP A 5 2.22 -9.19 6.50
N PHE A 6 2.69 -10.12 5.68
CA PHE A 6 2.48 -11.55 5.88
C PHE A 6 3.78 -12.26 6.33
N GLN A 7 3.71 -12.95 7.46
CA GLN A 7 4.75 -13.88 7.90
C GLN A 7 4.53 -15.24 7.21
N SER A 8 5.20 -15.45 6.09
CA SER A 8 4.97 -16.59 5.19
C SER A 8 5.11 -17.96 5.86
N GLU A 9 5.99 -18.09 6.85
CA GLU A 9 6.16 -19.33 7.64
C GLU A 9 4.91 -19.79 8.39
N GLN A 10 4.01 -18.87 8.75
CA GLN A 10 2.75 -19.17 9.44
C GLN A 10 1.57 -19.36 8.48
N CYS A 11 1.77 -19.11 7.19
CA CYS A 11 0.72 -19.21 6.20
C CYS A 11 0.48 -20.69 5.81
N ILE A 12 -0.76 -21.15 6.02
CA ILE A 12 -1.21 -22.52 5.67
C ILE A 12 -2.04 -22.58 4.38
N GLY A 13 -2.15 -21.48 3.64
CA GLY A 13 -2.85 -21.45 2.34
C GLY A 13 -4.38 -21.56 2.40
N CYS A 14 -5.02 -21.34 3.55
CA CYS A 14 -6.48 -21.56 3.69
C CYS A 14 -7.37 -20.59 2.89
N GLY A 15 -6.84 -19.46 2.41
CA GLY A 15 -7.59 -18.49 1.61
C GLY A 15 -8.58 -17.61 2.38
N TYR A 16 -8.71 -17.74 3.71
CA TYR A 16 -9.64 -16.91 4.50
C TYR A 16 -9.34 -15.42 4.39
N CYS A 17 -8.07 -15.04 4.26
CA CYS A 17 -7.68 -13.66 4.06
C CYS A 17 -8.15 -13.09 2.71
N ILE A 18 -8.34 -13.93 1.68
CA ILE A 18 -8.87 -13.50 0.38
C ILE A 18 -10.34 -13.13 0.54
N ALA A 19 -11.15 -14.02 1.11
CA ALA A 19 -12.57 -13.77 1.35
C ALA A 19 -12.82 -12.61 2.35
N GLY A 20 -11.96 -12.48 3.36
CA GLY A 20 -12.07 -11.44 4.39
C GLY A 20 -11.61 -10.06 3.94
N CYS A 21 -10.85 -9.94 2.85
CA CYS A 21 -10.38 -8.64 2.37
C CYS A 21 -11.47 -7.93 1.57
N PRO A 22 -12.01 -6.78 2.03
CA PRO A 22 -13.06 -6.06 1.30
C PRO A 22 -12.57 -5.45 -0.02
N PHE A 23 -11.25 -5.43 -0.25
CA PHE A 23 -10.62 -4.89 -1.44
C PHE A 23 -10.09 -5.97 -2.40
N ASP A 24 -10.32 -7.26 -2.09
CA ASP A 24 -9.85 -8.39 -2.89
C ASP A 24 -8.35 -8.28 -3.30
N VAL A 25 -7.48 -8.04 -2.32
CA VAL A 25 -6.04 -7.82 -2.56
C VAL A 25 -5.18 -9.09 -2.45
N PRO A 26 -5.34 -9.95 -1.41
CA PRO A 26 -4.42 -11.07 -1.23
C PRO A 26 -4.52 -12.10 -2.37
N ARG A 27 -3.39 -12.66 -2.79
CA ARG A 27 -3.31 -13.67 -3.87
C ARG A 27 -2.50 -14.87 -3.41
N LEU A 28 -3.00 -16.08 -3.66
CA LEU A 28 -2.31 -17.33 -3.34
C LEU A 28 -1.28 -17.64 -4.44
N ASN A 29 -0.05 -17.98 -4.05
CA ASN A 29 0.95 -18.55 -4.94
C ASN A 29 0.76 -20.08 -5.01
N PRO A 30 0.48 -20.67 -6.19
CA PRO A 30 0.28 -22.11 -6.32
C PRO A 30 1.57 -22.92 -6.09
N GLU A 31 2.76 -22.31 -6.19
CA GLU A 31 4.03 -23.03 -6.05
C GLU A 31 4.36 -23.39 -4.60
N ASP A 32 3.96 -22.55 -3.64
CA ASP A 32 4.30 -22.71 -2.22
C ASP A 32 3.09 -22.73 -1.28
N ASN A 33 1.88 -22.58 -1.84
CA ASN A 33 0.60 -22.49 -1.13
C ASN A 33 0.55 -21.40 -0.06
N ARG A 34 1.22 -20.26 -0.29
CA ARG A 34 1.19 -19.09 0.59
C ARG A 34 0.61 -17.87 -0.11
N VAL A 35 0.11 -16.94 0.69
CA VAL A 35 -0.54 -15.74 0.18
C VAL A 35 0.44 -14.57 0.18
N TYR A 36 0.43 -13.80 -0.89
CA TYR A 36 1.27 -12.62 -1.10
C TYR A 36 0.41 -11.40 -1.41
N LYS A 37 0.95 -10.21 -1.11
CA LYS A 37 0.39 -8.89 -1.44
C LYS A 37 1.48 -7.82 -1.28
N CYS A 38 1.14 -6.56 -1.57
CA CYS A 38 2.02 -5.42 -1.26
C CYS A 38 2.39 -5.37 0.24
N THR A 39 3.68 -5.15 0.52
CA THR A 39 4.29 -5.08 1.86
C THR A 39 4.53 -3.63 2.33
N LEU A 40 4.09 -2.65 1.52
CA LEU A 40 4.48 -1.23 1.64
C LEU A 40 6.02 -1.04 1.68
N CYS A 41 6.76 -1.94 1.03
CA CYS A 41 8.23 -1.99 1.06
C CYS A 41 8.79 -1.94 2.49
N VAL A 42 8.27 -2.78 3.39
CA VAL A 42 8.69 -2.84 4.80
C VAL A 42 10.21 -2.91 4.96
N ASP A 43 10.90 -3.63 4.08
CA ASP A 43 12.35 -3.75 4.01
C ASP A 43 13.06 -2.41 3.78
N ARG A 44 12.48 -1.53 2.95
CA ARG A 44 13.01 -0.18 2.67
C ARG A 44 12.61 0.81 3.75
N VAL A 45 11.34 0.80 4.14
CA VAL A 45 10.78 1.75 5.11
C VAL A 45 11.41 1.60 6.49
N THR A 46 11.70 0.38 6.91
CA THR A 46 12.35 0.12 8.22
C THR A 46 13.76 0.70 8.32
N VAL A 47 14.44 0.91 7.19
CA VAL A 47 15.77 1.54 7.11
C VAL A 47 15.70 2.99 6.63
N GLY A 48 14.53 3.62 6.69
CA GLY A 48 14.34 5.05 6.40
C GLY A 48 14.27 5.40 4.92
N GLN A 49 14.11 4.42 4.02
CA GLN A 49 13.90 4.67 2.60
C GLN A 49 12.41 4.62 2.23
N GLU A 50 11.99 5.44 1.26
CA GLU A 50 10.63 5.39 0.71
C GLU A 50 10.39 4.12 -0.15
N PRO A 51 9.12 3.70 -0.34
CA PRO A 51 8.77 2.57 -1.20
C PRO A 51 9.27 2.71 -2.65
N ALA A 52 9.57 1.59 -3.29
CA ALA A 52 10.12 1.59 -4.66
C ALA A 52 9.16 2.21 -5.69
N CYS A 53 7.86 1.90 -5.59
CA CYS A 53 6.84 2.47 -6.49
C CYS A 53 6.67 3.99 -6.31
N VAL A 54 6.89 4.51 -5.09
CA VAL A 54 6.89 5.95 -4.82
C VAL A 54 8.10 6.58 -5.48
N LYS A 55 9.30 6.07 -5.19
CA LYS A 55 10.57 6.60 -5.70
C LYS A 55 10.63 6.68 -7.22
N THR A 56 10.07 5.68 -7.91
CA THR A 56 10.15 5.60 -9.37
C THR A 56 9.12 6.46 -10.10
N CYS A 57 8.13 7.04 -9.40
CA CYS A 57 7.01 7.73 -10.03
C CYS A 57 7.47 9.02 -10.73
N PRO A 58 7.46 9.10 -12.07
CA PRO A 58 8.10 10.23 -12.78
C PRO A 58 7.36 11.56 -12.61
N THR A 59 6.03 11.49 -12.48
CA THR A 59 5.16 12.68 -12.39
C THR A 59 4.88 13.11 -10.95
N GLY A 60 5.38 12.36 -9.97
CA GLY A 60 5.03 12.57 -8.57
C GLY A 60 3.56 12.30 -8.26
N ALA A 61 2.89 11.38 -8.97
CA ALA A 61 1.50 11.02 -8.66
C ALA A 61 1.36 10.21 -7.36
N ILE A 62 2.44 9.55 -6.93
CA ILE A 62 2.48 8.74 -5.71
C ILE A 62 3.36 9.48 -4.70
N HIS A 63 2.81 9.77 -3.53
CA HIS A 63 3.54 10.41 -2.42
C HIS A 63 3.61 9.47 -1.21
N PHE A 64 4.62 9.66 -0.36
CA PHE A 64 4.82 8.88 0.85
C PHE A 64 5.35 9.77 1.99
N GLY A 65 4.89 9.52 3.21
CA GLY A 65 5.27 10.29 4.38
C GLY A 65 4.49 9.85 5.61
N SER A 66 4.46 10.68 6.64
CA SER A 66 3.59 10.43 7.79
C SER A 66 2.12 10.47 7.34
N LYS A 67 1.27 9.71 8.04
CA LYS A 67 -0.15 9.65 7.70
C LYS A 67 -0.82 11.03 7.76
N GLU A 68 -0.43 11.87 8.72
CA GLU A 68 -1.02 13.21 8.86
C GLU A 68 -0.58 14.13 7.73
N ASP A 69 0.70 14.13 7.35
CA ASP A 69 1.18 14.94 6.22
C ASP A 69 0.50 14.53 4.90
N MET A 70 0.30 13.23 4.69
CA MET A 70 -0.38 12.73 3.49
C MET A 70 -1.88 13.10 3.47
N LYS A 71 -2.54 13.20 4.62
CA LYS A 71 -3.92 13.70 4.70
C LYS A 71 -4.01 15.19 4.39
N THR A 72 -3.05 15.99 4.89
CA THR A 72 -2.95 17.41 4.56
C THR A 72 -2.75 17.61 3.06
N LEU A 73 -1.75 16.93 2.46
CA LEU A 73 -1.48 16.97 1.02
C LEU A 73 -2.70 16.56 0.18
N ALA A 74 -3.40 15.50 0.59
CA ALA A 74 -4.62 15.06 -0.09
C ALA A 74 -5.73 16.13 0.00
N GLY A 75 -5.91 16.76 1.16
CA GLY A 75 -6.88 17.84 1.36
C GLY A 75 -6.60 19.04 0.47
N GLU A 76 -5.34 19.47 0.38
CA GLU A 76 -4.89 20.54 -0.52
C GLU A 76 -5.14 20.18 -1.99
N ARG A 77 -4.80 18.95 -2.40
CA ARG A 77 -5.02 18.48 -3.77
C ARG A 77 -6.49 18.44 -4.15
N VAL A 78 -7.36 17.98 -3.25
CA VAL A 78 -8.82 17.98 -3.45
C VAL A 78 -9.35 19.41 -3.57
N ALA A 79 -8.90 20.33 -2.72
CA ALA A 79 -9.29 21.73 -2.80
C ALA A 79 -8.90 22.35 -4.15
N GLU A 80 -7.68 22.09 -4.63
CA GLU A 80 -7.23 22.55 -5.95
C GLU A 80 -8.09 21.96 -7.08
N LEU A 81 -8.38 20.66 -7.05
CA LEU A 81 -9.22 19.99 -8.06
C LEU A 81 -10.63 20.58 -8.13
N LYS A 82 -11.22 20.94 -6.99
CA LYS A 82 -12.53 21.63 -6.93
C LYS A 82 -12.52 22.97 -7.65
N THR A 83 -11.43 23.74 -7.57
CA THR A 83 -11.30 24.99 -8.33
C THR A 83 -11.27 24.77 -9.85
N ARG A 84 -11.01 23.53 -10.29
CA ARG A 84 -10.97 23.11 -11.69
C ARG A 84 -12.25 22.42 -12.16
N GLY A 85 -13.30 22.41 -11.34
CA GLY A 85 -14.63 21.88 -11.68
C GLY A 85 -14.83 20.39 -11.43
N TYR A 86 -14.00 19.75 -10.60
CA TYR A 86 -14.20 18.37 -10.14
C TYR A 86 -14.89 18.38 -8.77
N ASP A 87 -16.16 17.96 -8.71
CA ASP A 87 -16.96 17.86 -7.48
C ASP A 87 -16.68 16.56 -6.69
#